data_AF-A0A7J4U522-F1
#
_entry.id   AF-A0A7J4U522-F1
#
_cell.length_a   1.000
_cell.length_b   1.000
_cell.length_c   1.000
_cell.angle_alpha   90.00
_cell.angle_beta   90.00
_cell.angle_gamma   90.00
#
_symmetry.space_group_name_H-M   'P 1'
#
loop_
_entity.id
_entity.type
_entity.pdbx_description
1 polymer ?
#
loop_
_entity_poly.entity_id
_entity_poly.type
_entity_poly.pdbx_seq_one_letter_code
_entity_poly.pdbx_strand_id
1 'polypeptide(L)'
;MSFYQEIISWIKEAKPDKLTVSKKKRELSKKYKVLIPTDIAIYLNATQEDAKIIRNYLQTKPTRTGSGVAVIATMTKPINCPHGSCIYCPGGLNSFFGDVPKSYTGKEPSTMRGIRNDYDPYRIIFNRLEQYIVIGQNPDKVDQIVMGGTFTAFPKKYQHEYIYYSFKAFNDFSRLFFVNGELDIDKFKEFFELPGDINDLDRKQRIKEKILAIKEINAKTLEEEHKDNEDSSIRCIGLTIETKPDWAFADKGIELLNLGTTRIELGIQSVYDDILRFINRGHGAEDAKKAIADLRDLGFKLNFHMMPGLPDIDGKRVNKEKDIESLQEIFSNPEYKPDMLKVYPCMVMPGTELEKKYKEGTFEPLSTEQAAEIIVEMKKIVPEYCRIMRIQRDIPTYVTTAGVGRTNLRQYVDELAKQKDIKCRCIRCREVGHILHKENIKIGEIKILIREYEASNGKEFFISAEDVENDILMGYCRLRFPPRSLHPSITPDTAIIRELHIYGTAIAIGTYDKNATQHKGLGKKLLMKAEEIALSHDKNKMIVISGVGVRKYYEKFGYERDGPYMSKILT
;
A
#
# COMPACT_ATOMS: atom_id res chain seq x y z
N MET A 1 -20.95 14.82 -36.92
CA MET A 1 -20.09 15.13 -35.76
C MET A 1 -20.20 13.97 -34.79
N SER A 2 -19.09 13.44 -34.28
CA SER A 2 -19.13 12.34 -33.28
C SER A 2 -19.51 12.88 -31.90
N PHE A 3 -19.94 12.01 -30.98
CA PHE A 3 -20.19 12.37 -29.57
C PHE A 3 -19.00 13.17 -28.99
N TYR A 4 -17.77 12.70 -29.23
CA TYR A 4 -16.57 13.29 -28.66
C TYR A 4 -16.24 14.65 -29.28
N GLN A 5 -16.40 14.81 -30.59
CA GLN A 5 -16.19 16.11 -31.25
C GLN A 5 -17.17 17.16 -30.72
N GLU A 6 -18.45 16.81 -30.58
CA GLU A 6 -19.48 17.76 -30.11
C GLU A 6 -19.26 18.17 -28.66
N ILE A 7 -18.95 17.21 -27.77
CA ILE A 7 -18.74 17.54 -26.36
C ILE A 7 -17.45 18.33 -26.14
N ILE A 8 -16.37 18.04 -26.89
CA ILE A 8 -15.10 18.77 -26.78
C ILE A 8 -15.27 20.21 -27.26
N SER A 9 -15.90 20.43 -28.43
CA SER A 9 -16.20 21.79 -28.92
C SER A 9 -17.04 22.58 -27.92
N TRP A 10 -18.11 21.95 -27.42
CA TRP A 10 -19.00 22.59 -26.45
C TRP A 10 -18.28 22.96 -25.14
N ILE A 11 -17.39 22.10 -24.62
CA ILE A 11 -16.62 22.43 -23.41
C ILE A 11 -15.68 23.62 -23.67
N LYS A 12 -15.00 23.65 -24.81
CA LYS A 12 -14.09 24.75 -25.18
C LYS A 12 -14.81 26.09 -25.25
N GLU A 13 -16.00 26.10 -25.83
CA GLU A 13 -16.83 27.29 -26.02
C GLU A 13 -17.52 27.73 -24.72
N ALA A 14 -18.24 26.82 -24.07
CA ALA A 14 -19.09 27.15 -22.93
C ALA A 14 -18.33 27.32 -21.61
N LYS A 15 -17.09 26.81 -21.52
CA LYS A 15 -16.25 26.80 -20.29
C LYS A 15 -17.06 26.42 -19.02
N PRO A 16 -17.80 25.31 -19.06
CA PRO A 16 -18.83 24.99 -18.07
C PRO A 16 -18.24 24.49 -16.75
N ASP A 17 -19.01 24.58 -15.66
CA ASP A 17 -18.69 23.84 -14.45
C ASP A 17 -18.88 22.31 -14.62
N LYS A 18 -18.36 21.55 -13.67
CA LYS A 18 -18.37 20.07 -13.72
C LYS A 18 -19.77 19.48 -13.77
N LEU A 19 -20.70 20.05 -13.01
CA LEU A 19 -22.08 19.56 -12.95
C LEU A 19 -22.77 19.73 -14.30
N THR A 20 -22.49 20.84 -14.97
CA THR A 20 -23.00 21.18 -16.30
C THR A 20 -22.39 20.25 -17.36
N VAL A 21 -21.09 19.93 -17.26
CA VAL A 21 -20.47 18.88 -18.10
C VAL A 21 -21.19 17.54 -17.91
N SER A 22 -21.45 17.11 -16.67
CA SER A 22 -22.15 15.84 -16.40
C SER A 22 -23.57 15.81 -16.98
N LYS A 23 -24.30 16.94 -16.94
CA LYS A 23 -25.61 17.06 -17.59
C LYS A 23 -25.49 16.94 -19.10
N LYS A 24 -24.54 17.66 -19.71
CA LYS A 24 -24.32 17.62 -21.17
C LYS A 24 -23.91 16.23 -21.65
N LYS A 25 -23.09 15.51 -20.89
CA LYS A 25 -22.74 14.10 -21.16
C LYS A 25 -23.99 13.24 -21.26
N ARG A 26 -24.92 13.34 -20.31
CA ARG A 26 -26.19 12.57 -20.32
C ARG A 26 -27.05 12.93 -21.53
N GLU A 27 -27.14 14.20 -21.87
CA GLU A 27 -27.88 14.69 -23.03
C GLU A 27 -27.31 14.12 -24.34
N LEU A 28 -26.00 14.30 -24.56
CA LEU A 28 -25.33 13.81 -25.76
C LEU A 28 -25.32 12.29 -25.83
N SER A 29 -25.21 11.59 -24.70
CA SER A 29 -25.26 10.12 -24.66
C SER A 29 -26.62 9.59 -25.12
N LYS A 30 -27.71 10.27 -24.77
CA LYS A 30 -29.04 9.96 -25.31
C LYS A 30 -29.13 10.25 -26.80
N LYS A 31 -28.64 11.41 -27.25
CA LYS A 31 -28.63 11.82 -28.66
C LYS A 31 -27.88 10.81 -29.55
N TYR A 32 -26.70 10.38 -29.12
CA TYR A 32 -25.82 9.50 -29.88
C TYR A 32 -26.00 8.00 -29.55
N LYS A 33 -26.92 7.64 -28.64
CA LYS A 33 -27.17 6.27 -28.18
C LYS A 33 -25.90 5.54 -27.70
N VAL A 34 -25.05 6.25 -26.96
CA VAL A 34 -23.82 5.70 -26.37
C VAL A 34 -23.93 5.65 -24.85
N LEU A 35 -23.18 4.74 -24.22
CA LEU A 35 -23.01 4.77 -22.76
C LEU A 35 -22.42 6.13 -22.35
N ILE A 36 -22.75 6.62 -21.15
CA ILE A 36 -22.18 7.87 -20.63
C ILE A 36 -20.67 7.68 -20.47
N PRO A 37 -19.83 8.35 -21.26
CA PRO A 37 -18.39 8.12 -21.20
C PRO A 37 -17.81 8.69 -19.92
N THR A 38 -16.64 8.23 -19.50
CA THR A 38 -15.87 8.86 -18.42
C THR A 38 -15.25 10.18 -18.90
N ASP A 39 -14.82 11.04 -17.97
CA ASP A 39 -14.14 12.30 -18.36
C ASP A 39 -12.84 12.03 -19.10
N ILE A 40 -12.12 10.99 -18.68
CA ILE A 40 -10.92 10.53 -19.33
C ILE A 40 -11.19 9.92 -20.72
N ALA A 41 -12.32 9.26 -20.95
CA ALA A 41 -12.69 8.83 -22.30
C ALA A 41 -12.88 10.03 -23.24
N ILE A 42 -13.45 11.13 -22.75
CA ILE A 42 -13.53 12.39 -23.51
C ILE A 42 -12.11 12.95 -23.73
N TYR A 43 -11.26 12.95 -22.70
CA TYR A 43 -9.88 13.44 -22.78
C TYR A 43 -9.01 12.62 -23.76
N LEU A 44 -9.15 11.28 -23.78
CA LEU A 44 -8.43 10.39 -24.71
C LEU A 44 -8.88 10.56 -26.16
N ASN A 45 -10.06 11.15 -26.40
CA ASN A 45 -10.54 11.49 -27.73
C ASN A 45 -10.23 12.95 -28.13
N ALA A 46 -9.51 13.71 -27.30
CA ALA A 46 -9.07 15.06 -27.59
C ALA A 46 -7.67 15.10 -28.21
N THR A 47 -7.38 16.13 -29.01
CA THR A 47 -6.01 16.48 -29.45
C THR A 47 -5.20 17.03 -28.28
N GLN A 48 -3.86 17.09 -28.37
CA GLN A 48 -3.04 17.70 -27.30
C GLN A 48 -3.44 19.16 -27.02
N GLU A 49 -3.82 19.93 -28.04
CA GLU A 49 -4.27 21.32 -27.88
C GLU A 49 -5.61 21.40 -27.15
N ASP A 50 -6.59 20.60 -27.58
CA ASP A 50 -7.90 20.55 -26.94
C ASP A 50 -7.79 20.02 -25.52
N ALA A 51 -6.97 18.99 -25.30
CA ALA A 51 -6.69 18.40 -24.00
C ALA A 51 -6.24 19.45 -22.99
N LYS A 52 -5.33 20.37 -23.35
CA LYS A 52 -4.88 21.47 -22.47
C LYS A 52 -6.03 22.38 -22.03
N ILE A 53 -6.96 22.66 -22.94
CA ILE A 53 -8.11 23.55 -22.68
C ILE A 53 -9.16 22.82 -21.85
N ILE A 54 -9.56 21.62 -22.27
CA ILE A 54 -10.68 20.89 -21.66
C ILE A 54 -10.30 20.25 -20.33
N ARG A 55 -9.00 20.04 -20.05
CA ARG A 55 -8.50 19.42 -18.81
C ARG A 55 -9.13 20.05 -17.57
N ASN A 56 -9.21 21.37 -17.51
CA ASN A 56 -9.73 22.09 -16.35
C ASN A 56 -11.24 21.90 -16.12
N TYR A 57 -11.99 21.50 -17.14
CA TYR A 57 -13.44 21.30 -17.08
C TYR A 57 -13.84 19.81 -17.03
N LEU A 58 -12.99 18.94 -17.60
CA LEU A 58 -13.11 17.50 -17.51
C LEU A 58 -12.58 16.96 -16.20
N GLN A 59 -11.67 17.66 -15.53
CA GLN A 59 -11.26 17.30 -14.18
C GLN A 59 -12.47 17.36 -13.23
N THR A 60 -13.04 16.20 -12.91
CA THR A 60 -13.15 15.89 -11.48
C THR A 60 -11.71 16.03 -10.98
N LYS A 61 -11.45 16.80 -9.90
CA LYS A 61 -10.12 16.85 -9.25
C LYS A 61 -9.49 15.48 -9.45
N PRO A 62 -8.29 15.35 -10.07
CA PRO A 62 -7.73 14.04 -10.43
C PRO A 62 -8.02 13.18 -9.23
N THR A 63 -8.84 12.14 -9.41
CA THR A 63 -9.25 11.29 -8.29
C THR A 63 -8.00 10.55 -7.94
N ARG A 64 -7.11 11.24 -7.22
CA ARG A 64 -6.13 10.65 -6.36
C ARG A 64 -6.93 9.58 -5.62
N THR A 65 -6.35 8.40 -5.51
CA THR A 65 -6.75 7.48 -4.44
C THR A 65 -7.02 8.33 -3.19
N GLY A 66 -8.01 7.99 -2.35
CA GLY A 66 -8.38 8.86 -1.22
C GLY A 66 -7.21 9.32 -0.32
N SER A 67 -6.04 8.66 -0.42
CA SER A 67 -4.77 8.98 0.22
C SER A 67 -3.80 9.91 -0.54
N GLY A 68 -4.00 10.24 -1.82
CA GLY A 68 -3.02 11.01 -2.60
C GLY A 68 -1.84 10.23 -3.16
N VAL A 69 -1.88 8.89 -3.09
CA VAL A 69 -0.77 7.98 -3.45
C VAL A 69 -1.30 6.77 -4.22
N ALA A 70 -0.79 6.53 -5.43
CA ALA A 70 -1.16 5.38 -6.24
C ALA A 70 -0.48 4.10 -5.74
N VAL A 71 -1.25 3.05 -5.43
CA VAL A 71 -0.70 1.78 -4.95
C VAL A 71 -0.49 0.81 -6.10
N ILE A 72 0.76 0.52 -6.45
CA ILE A 72 1.11 -0.44 -7.49
C ILE A 72 1.56 -1.75 -6.86
N ALA A 73 0.63 -2.71 -6.83
CA ALA A 73 0.92 -4.03 -6.30
C ALA A 73 1.46 -4.94 -7.42
N THR A 74 2.71 -5.38 -7.30
CA THR A 74 3.40 -6.25 -8.24
C THR A 74 3.55 -7.65 -7.65
N MET A 75 3.50 -8.68 -8.49
CA MET A 75 3.62 -10.08 -8.07
C MET A 75 4.96 -10.64 -8.54
N THR A 76 5.68 -11.32 -7.65
CA THR A 76 6.86 -12.10 -8.02
C THR A 76 6.45 -13.36 -8.77
N LYS A 77 7.39 -14.00 -9.47
CA LYS A 77 7.13 -15.32 -10.05
C LYS A 77 6.81 -16.35 -8.95
N PRO A 78 6.08 -17.43 -9.27
CA PRO A 78 5.86 -18.53 -8.34
C PRO A 78 7.19 -19.19 -7.92
N ILE A 79 7.32 -19.50 -6.63
CA ILE A 79 8.40 -20.34 -6.07
C ILE A 79 7.84 -21.07 -4.85
N ASN A 80 8.42 -22.22 -4.53
CA ASN A 80 8.12 -22.89 -3.26
C ASN A 80 8.85 -22.20 -2.10
N CYS A 81 8.22 -22.21 -0.92
CA CYS A 81 8.92 -21.79 0.29
C CYS A 81 9.94 -22.87 0.66
N PRO A 82 11.14 -22.50 1.15
CA PRO A 82 12.14 -23.45 1.64
C PRO A 82 11.64 -24.47 2.67
N HIS A 83 10.67 -24.10 3.53
CA HIS A 83 10.10 -24.99 4.56
C HIS A 83 8.94 -25.87 4.07
N GLY A 84 8.60 -25.83 2.78
CA GLY A 84 7.41 -26.50 2.23
C GLY A 84 6.17 -25.61 2.21
N SER A 85 4.98 -26.19 2.41
CA SER A 85 3.71 -25.46 2.36
C SER A 85 3.05 -25.44 3.72
N CYS A 86 2.53 -24.27 4.13
CA CYS A 86 1.62 -24.18 5.26
C CYS A 86 0.30 -24.87 4.89
N ILE A 87 -0.35 -25.53 5.85
CA ILE A 87 -1.51 -26.40 5.60
C ILE A 87 -2.73 -25.69 4.98
N TYR A 88 -2.82 -24.36 5.12
CA TYR A 88 -3.90 -23.51 4.60
C TYR A 88 -3.52 -22.75 3.31
N CYS A 89 -2.28 -22.87 2.84
CA CYS A 89 -1.76 -22.04 1.75
C CYS A 89 -2.19 -22.60 0.38
N PRO A 90 -3.00 -21.87 -0.43
CA PRO A 90 -3.57 -22.39 -1.68
C PRO A 90 -2.58 -22.49 -2.84
N GLY A 91 -1.52 -21.69 -2.82
CA GLY A 91 -0.66 -21.46 -3.98
C GLY A 91 0.71 -22.14 -3.91
N GLY A 92 1.55 -21.82 -4.88
CA GLY A 92 2.86 -22.42 -5.11
C GLY A 92 2.94 -23.17 -6.43
N LEU A 93 4.11 -23.72 -6.72
CA LEU A 93 4.31 -24.55 -7.90
C LEU A 93 3.48 -25.84 -7.78
N ASN A 94 2.83 -26.24 -8.88
CA ASN A 94 1.96 -27.42 -8.95
C ASN A 94 0.82 -27.43 -7.91
N SER A 95 0.33 -26.26 -7.51
CA SER A 95 -0.84 -26.17 -6.63
C SER A 95 -2.14 -26.52 -7.37
N PHE A 96 -3.25 -26.66 -6.64
CA PHE A 96 -4.58 -26.83 -7.25
C PHE A 96 -4.91 -25.75 -8.28
N PHE A 97 -4.38 -24.53 -8.09
CA PHE A 97 -4.57 -23.39 -8.99
C PHE A 97 -3.49 -23.25 -10.07
N GLY A 98 -2.63 -24.27 -10.23
CA GLY A 98 -1.45 -24.22 -11.09
C GLY A 98 -0.29 -23.46 -10.47
N ASP A 99 0.62 -22.95 -11.30
CA ASP A 99 1.80 -22.20 -10.87
C ASP A 99 1.44 -20.75 -10.54
N VAL A 100 1.12 -20.52 -9.27
CA VAL A 100 0.77 -19.21 -8.73
C VAL A 100 1.62 -18.89 -7.51
N PRO A 101 1.86 -17.60 -7.19
CA PRO A 101 2.59 -17.22 -5.98
C PRO A 101 1.97 -17.82 -4.71
N LYS A 102 2.80 -18.08 -3.71
CA LYS A 102 2.34 -18.62 -2.42
C LYS A 102 1.29 -17.71 -1.81
N SER A 103 0.28 -18.30 -1.17
CA SER A 103 -0.91 -17.64 -0.61
C SER A 103 -1.98 -17.13 -1.59
N TYR A 104 -1.76 -17.24 -2.90
CA TYR A 104 -2.68 -16.73 -3.93
C TYR A 104 -3.29 -17.86 -4.77
N THR A 105 -4.38 -17.56 -5.47
CA THR A 105 -5.16 -18.50 -6.29
C THR A 105 -5.06 -18.23 -7.80
N GLY A 106 -4.40 -17.15 -8.21
CA GLY A 106 -4.35 -16.74 -9.61
C GLY A 106 -5.59 -15.98 -10.07
N LYS A 107 -6.63 -15.87 -9.23
CA LYS A 107 -7.89 -15.18 -9.56
C LYS A 107 -7.98 -13.79 -8.93
N GLU A 108 -7.06 -13.42 -8.07
CA GLU A 108 -7.00 -12.06 -7.52
C GLU A 108 -6.57 -11.06 -8.62
N PRO A 109 -7.07 -9.81 -8.62
CA PRO A 109 -6.74 -8.83 -9.66
C PRO A 109 -5.24 -8.58 -9.84
N SER A 110 -4.46 -8.59 -8.76
CA SER A 110 -3.00 -8.47 -8.84
C SER A 110 -2.33 -9.72 -9.40
N THR A 111 -2.77 -10.92 -8.99
CA THR A 111 -2.21 -12.19 -9.49
C THR A 111 -2.51 -12.37 -10.97
N MET A 112 -3.74 -12.10 -11.42
CA MET A 112 -4.11 -12.14 -12.84
C MET A 112 -3.24 -11.18 -13.68
N ARG A 113 -2.92 -10.00 -13.13
CA ARG A 113 -2.01 -9.06 -13.78
C ARG A 113 -0.58 -9.58 -13.81
N GLY A 114 -0.12 -10.25 -12.75
CA GLY A 114 1.16 -10.95 -12.70
C GLY A 114 1.26 -11.99 -13.82
N ILE A 115 0.28 -12.89 -13.90
CA ILE A 115 0.20 -13.94 -14.93
C ILE A 115 0.22 -13.33 -16.34
N ARG A 116 -0.63 -12.34 -16.64
CA ARG A 116 -0.69 -11.67 -17.95
C ARG A 116 0.63 -10.99 -18.35
N ASN A 117 1.43 -10.60 -17.37
CA ASN A 117 2.71 -9.93 -17.59
C ASN A 117 3.90 -10.85 -17.34
N ASP A 118 3.69 -12.17 -17.29
CA ASP A 118 4.73 -13.18 -17.08
C ASP A 118 5.58 -12.90 -15.81
N TYR A 119 4.94 -12.30 -14.80
CA TYR A 119 5.55 -11.84 -13.55
C TYR A 119 6.73 -10.87 -13.70
N ASP A 120 6.83 -10.20 -14.86
CA ASP A 120 7.84 -9.17 -15.13
C ASP A 120 7.43 -7.82 -14.50
N PRO A 121 8.19 -7.30 -13.52
CA PRO A 121 7.84 -6.05 -12.85
C PRO A 121 7.75 -4.87 -13.81
N TYR A 122 8.60 -4.81 -14.83
CA TYR A 122 8.62 -3.70 -15.79
C TYR A 122 7.28 -3.59 -16.52
N ARG A 123 6.79 -4.73 -17.02
CA ARG A 123 5.52 -4.84 -17.73
C ARG A 123 4.32 -4.63 -16.82
N ILE A 124 4.35 -5.20 -15.60
CA ILE A 124 3.27 -5.00 -14.61
C ILE A 124 3.10 -3.51 -14.31
N ILE A 125 4.20 -2.79 -14.10
CA ILE A 125 4.19 -1.35 -13.80
C ILE A 125 3.68 -0.53 -14.99
N PHE A 126 4.20 -0.75 -16.21
CA PHE A 126 3.69 -0.06 -17.40
C PHE A 126 2.18 -0.28 -17.58
N ASN A 127 1.72 -1.53 -17.47
CA ASN A 127 0.30 -1.85 -17.58
C ASN A 127 -0.54 -1.22 -16.46
N ARG A 128 0.01 -1.06 -15.25
CA ARG A 128 -0.71 -0.44 -14.14
C ARG A 128 -0.76 1.08 -14.27
N LEU A 129 0.30 1.72 -14.74
CA LEU A 129 0.35 3.15 -15.00
C LEU A 129 -0.56 3.55 -16.16
N GLU A 130 -0.56 2.78 -17.26
CA GLU A 130 -1.53 2.91 -18.36
C GLU A 130 -2.96 2.91 -17.79
N GLN A 131 -3.30 1.87 -17.00
CA GLN A 131 -4.62 1.75 -16.42
C GLN A 131 -4.97 2.97 -15.55
N TYR A 132 -4.05 3.45 -14.71
CA TYR A 132 -4.30 4.61 -13.86
C TYR A 132 -4.62 5.87 -14.66
N ILE A 133 -3.84 6.15 -15.69
CA ILE A 133 -4.08 7.30 -16.56
C ILE A 133 -5.41 7.14 -17.30
N VAL A 134 -5.69 5.96 -17.85
CA VAL A 134 -6.94 5.66 -18.60
C VAL A 134 -8.20 5.75 -17.72
N ILE A 135 -8.11 5.55 -16.40
CA ILE A 135 -9.25 5.74 -15.48
C ILE A 135 -9.27 7.13 -14.83
N GLY A 136 -8.39 8.04 -15.25
CA GLY A 136 -8.35 9.43 -14.77
C GLY A 136 -7.66 9.64 -13.42
N GLN A 137 -6.89 8.67 -12.95
CA GLN A 137 -6.07 8.79 -11.75
C GLN A 137 -4.71 9.41 -12.09
N ASN A 138 -4.13 10.16 -11.15
CA ASN A 138 -2.78 10.72 -11.28
C ASN A 138 -1.78 9.86 -10.48
N PRO A 139 -0.87 9.12 -11.15
CA PRO A 139 0.14 8.30 -10.48
C PRO A 139 1.47 9.04 -10.22
N ASP A 140 1.47 10.36 -10.03
CA ASP A 140 2.67 11.18 -9.72
C ASP A 140 3.48 10.68 -8.50
N LYS A 141 2.80 10.00 -7.57
CA LYS A 141 3.37 9.35 -6.39
C LYS A 141 2.89 7.92 -6.29
N VAL A 142 3.83 6.99 -6.23
CA VAL A 142 3.59 5.54 -6.18
C VAL A 142 4.09 4.95 -4.88
N ASP A 143 3.27 4.08 -4.28
CA ASP A 143 3.70 3.11 -3.26
C ASP A 143 3.65 1.71 -3.91
N GLN A 144 4.83 1.15 -4.18
CA GLN A 144 4.95 -0.19 -4.75
C GLN A 144 4.83 -1.24 -3.65
N ILE A 145 4.03 -2.28 -3.88
CA ILE A 145 3.92 -3.44 -2.98
C ILE A 145 4.34 -4.70 -3.75
N VAL A 146 5.48 -5.28 -3.37
CA VAL A 146 5.97 -6.55 -3.90
C VAL A 146 5.33 -7.69 -3.11
N MET A 147 4.39 -8.37 -3.74
CA MET A 147 3.56 -9.42 -3.15
C MET A 147 4.03 -10.81 -3.54
N GLY A 148 3.67 -11.78 -2.70
CA GLY A 148 3.99 -13.21 -2.86
C GLY A 148 4.49 -13.85 -1.57
N GLY A 149 4.96 -13.04 -0.62
CA GLY A 149 5.43 -13.47 0.70
C GLY A 149 6.77 -14.23 0.70
N THR A 150 7.35 -14.48 -0.48
CA THR A 150 8.60 -15.24 -0.66
C THR A 150 9.71 -14.45 -1.33
N PHE A 151 9.56 -13.13 -1.51
CA PHE A 151 10.52 -12.30 -2.23
C PHE A 151 11.95 -12.44 -1.66
N THR A 152 12.10 -12.39 -0.33
CA THR A 152 13.41 -12.47 0.32
C THR A 152 14.07 -13.85 0.24
N ALA A 153 13.31 -14.89 -0.12
CA ALA A 153 13.81 -16.25 -0.33
C ALA A 153 14.35 -16.49 -1.75
N PHE A 154 14.12 -15.58 -2.70
CA PHE A 154 14.72 -15.68 -4.03
C PHE A 154 16.25 -15.45 -3.99
N PRO A 155 17.01 -15.92 -4.99
CA PRO A 155 18.41 -15.52 -5.15
C PRO A 155 18.57 -14.00 -5.18
N LYS A 156 19.66 -13.47 -4.57
CA LYS A 156 19.91 -12.02 -4.49
C LYS A 156 19.83 -11.32 -5.86
N LYS A 157 20.34 -11.97 -6.92
CA LYS A 157 20.28 -11.48 -8.30
C LYS A 157 18.83 -11.19 -8.73
N TYR A 158 17.90 -12.13 -8.50
CA TYR A 158 16.50 -11.93 -8.86
C TYR A 158 15.87 -10.78 -8.05
N GLN A 159 16.15 -10.70 -6.74
CA GLN A 159 15.64 -9.61 -5.91
C GLN A 159 16.10 -8.25 -6.44
N HIS A 160 17.39 -8.13 -6.75
CA HIS A 160 17.99 -6.92 -7.31
C HIS A 160 17.40 -6.57 -8.69
N GLU A 161 17.39 -7.50 -9.64
CA GLU A 161 16.82 -7.29 -10.98
C GLU A 161 15.35 -6.89 -10.92
N TYR A 162 14.57 -7.51 -10.03
CA TYR A 162 13.15 -7.20 -9.90
C TYR A 162 12.90 -5.74 -9.50
N ILE A 163 13.67 -5.25 -8.52
CA ILE A 163 13.57 -3.86 -8.06
C ILE A 163 14.18 -2.89 -9.07
N TYR A 164 15.32 -3.23 -9.68
CA TYR A 164 15.91 -2.46 -10.77
C TYR A 164 14.92 -2.21 -11.90
N TYR A 165 14.30 -3.26 -12.44
CA TYR A 165 13.30 -3.11 -13.49
C TYR A 165 12.02 -2.42 -13.00
N SER A 166 11.75 -2.41 -11.69
CA SER A 166 10.65 -1.61 -11.15
C SER A 166 10.93 -0.12 -11.23
N PHE A 167 12.09 0.33 -10.75
CA PHE A 167 12.50 1.73 -10.83
C PHE A 167 12.70 2.20 -12.26
N LYS A 168 13.35 1.38 -13.09
CA LYS A 168 13.51 1.66 -14.51
C LYS A 168 12.17 1.85 -15.20
N ALA A 169 11.15 1.07 -14.86
CA ALA A 169 9.81 1.24 -15.43
C ALA A 169 9.19 2.60 -15.07
N PHE A 170 9.29 3.03 -13.81
CA PHE A 170 8.81 4.36 -13.39
C PHE A 170 9.53 5.49 -14.14
N ASN A 171 10.85 5.34 -14.31
CA ASN A 171 11.69 6.35 -14.95
C ASN A 171 11.49 6.40 -16.47
N ASP A 172 11.46 5.26 -17.16
CA ASP A 172 11.18 5.18 -18.60
C ASP A 172 9.77 5.68 -18.91
N PHE A 173 8.77 5.28 -18.13
CA PHE A 173 7.42 5.79 -18.31
C PHE A 173 7.34 7.31 -18.15
N SER A 174 8.08 7.86 -17.17
CA SER A 174 8.19 9.31 -16.98
C SER A 174 8.83 9.98 -18.20
N ARG A 175 9.95 9.45 -18.70
CA ARG A 175 10.67 10.01 -19.87
C ARG A 175 9.86 9.95 -21.15
N LEU A 176 9.11 8.87 -21.37
CA LEU A 176 8.35 8.65 -22.60
C LEU A 176 7.11 9.54 -22.69
N PHE A 177 6.40 9.69 -21.56
CA PHE A 177 5.05 10.25 -21.58
C PHE A 177 4.92 11.58 -20.85
N PHE A 178 5.96 12.08 -20.18
CA PHE A 178 5.89 13.37 -19.49
C PHE A 178 6.93 14.35 -20.03
N VAL A 179 6.46 15.57 -20.35
CA VAL A 179 7.29 16.69 -20.77
C VAL A 179 7.01 17.85 -19.80
N ASN A 180 8.06 18.36 -19.14
CA ASN A 180 7.94 19.40 -18.11
C ASN A 180 6.93 19.05 -17.00
N GLY A 181 6.82 17.76 -16.64
CA GLY A 181 5.89 17.26 -15.62
C GLY A 181 4.43 17.12 -16.08
N GLU A 182 4.13 17.41 -17.34
CA GLU A 182 2.79 17.22 -17.92
C GLU A 182 2.75 15.99 -18.84
N LEU A 183 1.63 15.26 -18.79
CA LEU A 183 1.40 14.11 -19.66
C LEU A 183 1.24 14.57 -21.13
N ASP A 184 2.11 14.06 -21.99
CA ASP A 184 2.00 14.12 -23.44
C ASP A 184 0.95 13.08 -23.90
N ILE A 185 -0.29 13.54 -24.13
CA ILE A 185 -1.40 12.64 -24.39
C ILE A 185 -1.29 12.01 -25.78
N ASP A 186 -0.67 12.70 -26.74
CA ASP A 186 -0.53 12.20 -28.10
C ASP A 186 0.48 11.05 -28.14
N LYS A 187 1.66 11.20 -27.52
CA LYS A 187 2.62 10.08 -27.38
C LYS A 187 2.04 8.92 -26.58
N PHE A 188 1.31 9.21 -25.51
CA PHE A 188 0.67 8.18 -24.70
C PHE A 188 -0.36 7.39 -25.52
N LYS A 189 -1.23 8.08 -26.27
CA LYS A 189 -2.22 7.44 -27.14
C LYS A 189 -1.58 6.63 -28.26
N GLU A 190 -0.53 7.14 -28.89
CA GLU A 190 0.20 6.44 -29.94
C GLU A 190 0.84 5.14 -29.42
N PHE A 191 1.57 5.23 -28.31
CA PHE A 191 2.26 4.07 -27.74
C PHE A 191 1.28 2.97 -27.36
N PHE A 192 0.22 3.33 -26.63
CA PHE A 192 -0.80 2.41 -26.15
C PHE A 192 -1.93 2.18 -27.17
N GLU A 193 -1.87 2.68 -28.40
CA GLU A 193 -2.92 2.49 -29.41
C GLU A 193 -4.32 2.84 -28.87
N LEU A 194 -4.49 4.09 -28.41
CA LEU A 194 -5.74 4.62 -27.85
C LEU A 194 -6.32 5.75 -28.71
N PRO A 195 -7.66 5.90 -28.78
CA PRO A 195 -8.67 5.02 -28.20
C PRO A 195 -8.74 3.67 -28.96
N GLY A 196 -8.66 2.56 -28.22
CA GLY A 196 -8.68 1.20 -28.76
C GLY A 196 -9.34 0.24 -27.77
N ASP A 197 -9.73 -0.95 -28.22
CA ASP A 197 -10.27 -1.95 -27.32
C ASP A 197 -9.15 -2.52 -26.43
N ILE A 198 -9.21 -2.22 -25.14
CA ILE A 198 -8.26 -2.72 -24.14
C ILE A 198 -8.30 -4.25 -24.00
N ASN A 199 -9.34 -4.91 -24.52
CA ASN A 199 -9.49 -6.35 -24.49
C ASN A 199 -8.93 -7.06 -25.73
N ASP A 200 -8.65 -6.34 -26.81
CA ASP A 200 -8.04 -6.85 -28.04
C ASP A 200 -6.70 -7.54 -27.74
N LEU A 201 -6.58 -8.81 -28.14
CA LEU A 201 -5.41 -9.65 -27.91
C LEU A 201 -4.22 -9.23 -28.79
N ASP A 202 -4.46 -8.81 -30.02
CA ASP A 202 -3.41 -8.39 -30.95
C ASP A 202 -2.82 -7.05 -30.50
N ARG A 203 -3.68 -6.11 -30.07
CA ARG A 203 -3.23 -4.87 -29.42
C ARG A 203 -2.38 -5.15 -28.19
N LYS A 204 -2.82 -6.05 -27.31
CA LYS A 204 -2.05 -6.41 -26.11
C LYS A 204 -0.67 -6.97 -26.46
N GLN A 205 -0.58 -7.80 -27.49
CA GLN A 205 0.67 -8.38 -27.94
C GLN A 205 1.62 -7.31 -28.52
N ARG A 206 1.13 -6.41 -29.38
CA ARG A 206 1.93 -5.29 -29.90
C ARG A 206 2.43 -4.36 -28.80
N ILE A 207 1.59 -4.01 -27.82
CA ILE A 207 2.00 -3.19 -26.67
C ILE A 207 3.05 -3.92 -25.82
N LYS A 208 2.89 -5.25 -25.61
CA LYS A 208 3.89 -6.06 -24.92
C LYS A 208 5.24 -6.00 -25.63
N GLU A 209 5.28 -6.12 -26.94
CA GLU A 209 6.50 -6.03 -27.74
C GLU A 209 7.14 -4.65 -27.65
N LYS A 210 6.35 -3.56 -27.77
CA LYS A 210 6.82 -2.18 -27.58
C LYS A 210 7.48 -1.98 -26.21
N ILE A 211 6.86 -2.50 -25.15
CA ILE A 211 7.38 -2.40 -23.77
C ILE A 211 8.68 -3.21 -23.62
N LEU A 212 8.78 -4.40 -24.21
CA LEU A 212 9.99 -5.22 -24.14
C LEU A 212 11.15 -4.61 -24.94
N ALA A 213 10.87 -3.97 -26.08
CA ALA A 213 11.88 -3.32 -26.92
C ALA A 213 12.63 -2.20 -26.18
N ILE A 214 11.97 -1.51 -25.24
CA ILE A 214 12.58 -0.41 -24.47
C ILE A 214 13.21 -0.88 -23.15
N LYS A 215 12.85 -2.07 -22.65
CA LYS A 215 13.23 -2.55 -21.32
C LYS A 215 14.74 -2.65 -21.11
N GLU A 216 15.49 -3.06 -22.12
CA GLU A 216 16.95 -3.25 -22.02
C GLU A 216 17.76 -2.06 -22.55
N ILE A 217 17.10 -1.00 -23.02
CA ILE A 217 17.76 0.20 -23.53
C ILE A 217 18.27 1.05 -22.36
N ASN A 218 19.47 1.61 -22.49
CA ASN A 218 20.11 2.46 -21.49
C ASN A 218 20.19 1.77 -20.12
N ALA A 219 20.76 0.56 -20.09
CA ALA A 219 20.98 -0.16 -18.85
C ALA A 219 21.85 0.66 -17.89
N LYS A 220 21.42 0.72 -16.63
CA LYS A 220 22.04 1.47 -15.54
C LYS A 220 22.24 0.57 -14.33
N THR A 221 22.92 1.07 -13.33
CA THR A 221 22.89 0.49 -11.98
C THR A 221 21.56 0.83 -11.27
N LEU A 222 21.19 0.06 -10.25
CA LEU A 222 20.02 0.38 -9.42
C LEU A 222 20.17 1.74 -8.71
N GLU A 223 21.38 2.11 -8.32
CA GLU A 223 21.65 3.38 -7.66
C GLU A 223 21.42 4.58 -8.60
N GLU A 224 21.81 4.46 -9.87
CA GLU A 224 21.49 5.47 -10.88
C GLU A 224 19.98 5.52 -11.19
N GLU A 225 19.28 4.38 -11.24
CA GLU A 225 17.82 4.38 -11.38
C GLU A 225 17.11 4.97 -10.15
N HIS A 226 17.67 4.79 -8.95
CA HIS A 226 17.19 5.50 -7.77
C HIS A 226 17.36 7.01 -7.93
N LYS A 227 18.55 7.47 -8.32
CA LYS A 227 18.84 8.90 -8.52
C LYS A 227 17.92 9.53 -9.56
N ASP A 228 17.72 8.86 -10.70
CA ASP A 228 16.77 9.29 -11.72
C ASP A 228 15.33 9.42 -11.16
N ASN A 229 14.93 8.51 -10.27
CA ASN A 229 13.58 8.49 -9.72
C ASN A 229 13.30 9.60 -8.70
N GLU A 230 14.33 10.24 -8.15
CA GLU A 230 14.18 11.38 -7.24
C GLU A 230 13.54 12.60 -7.95
N ASP A 231 13.74 12.71 -9.26
CA ASP A 231 13.24 13.79 -10.13
C ASP A 231 12.20 13.36 -11.17
N SER A 232 11.84 12.08 -11.19
CA SER A 232 10.91 11.55 -12.18
C SER A 232 9.49 12.14 -12.02
N SER A 233 8.70 12.08 -13.09
CA SER A 233 7.28 12.47 -13.00
C SER A 233 6.45 11.45 -12.22
N ILE A 234 6.86 10.17 -12.25
CA ILE A 234 6.26 9.06 -11.50
C ILE A 234 7.24 8.61 -10.41
N ARG A 235 7.06 9.14 -9.21
CA ARG A 235 8.00 8.94 -8.10
C ARG A 235 7.60 7.78 -7.22
N CYS A 236 8.51 6.84 -6.99
CA CYS A 236 8.33 5.76 -6.02
C CYS A 236 8.60 6.30 -4.62
N ILE A 237 7.54 6.70 -3.92
CA ILE A 237 7.60 7.32 -2.59
C ILE A 237 7.57 6.29 -1.46
N GLY A 238 7.31 5.02 -1.79
CA GLY A 238 7.30 3.91 -0.86
C GLY A 238 7.48 2.60 -1.61
N LEU A 239 8.31 1.73 -1.05
CA LEU A 239 8.43 0.34 -1.46
C LEU A 239 8.13 -0.55 -0.27
N THR A 240 7.24 -1.51 -0.48
CA THR A 240 6.76 -2.47 0.50
C THR A 240 7.09 -3.88 0.06
N ILE A 241 7.66 -4.68 0.95
CA ILE A 241 8.00 -6.08 0.68
C ILE A 241 7.27 -6.99 1.67
N GLU A 242 6.52 -7.96 1.13
CA GLU A 242 5.92 -9.04 1.91
C GLU A 242 6.94 -10.16 2.16
N THR A 243 7.09 -10.60 3.41
CA THR A 243 8.02 -11.68 3.77
C THR A 243 7.61 -12.45 5.02
N LYS A 244 8.33 -13.54 5.32
CA LYS A 244 8.29 -14.22 6.62
C LYS A 244 9.33 -13.62 7.57
N PRO A 245 9.06 -13.58 8.88
CA PRO A 245 10.02 -13.16 9.89
C PRO A 245 11.40 -13.82 9.83
N ASP A 246 11.45 -15.15 9.73
CA ASP A 246 12.69 -15.95 9.66
C ASP A 246 13.57 -15.62 8.44
N TRP A 247 13.06 -14.85 7.48
CA TRP A 247 13.78 -14.42 6.28
C TRP A 247 14.06 -12.92 6.25
N ALA A 248 13.95 -12.22 7.38
CA ALA A 248 14.04 -10.76 7.45
C ALA A 248 14.80 -10.25 8.68
N PHE A 249 15.82 -11.00 9.12
CA PHE A 249 16.77 -10.52 10.14
C PHE A 249 17.64 -9.37 9.64
N ALA A 250 18.43 -8.78 10.54
CA ALA A 250 19.23 -7.57 10.31
C ALA A 250 19.96 -7.52 8.94
N ASP A 251 20.76 -8.54 8.60
CA ASP A 251 21.52 -8.56 7.33
C ASP A 251 20.61 -8.45 6.11
N LYS A 252 19.49 -9.19 6.10
CA LYS A 252 18.50 -9.08 5.02
C LYS A 252 17.82 -7.70 5.06
N GLY A 253 17.51 -7.18 6.24
CA GLY A 253 16.98 -5.82 6.40
C GLY A 253 17.86 -4.76 5.74
N ILE A 254 19.19 -4.85 5.92
CA ILE A 254 20.17 -3.96 5.28
C ILE A 254 20.14 -4.10 3.76
N GLU A 255 20.09 -5.34 3.25
CA GLU A 255 19.92 -5.57 1.80
C GLU A 255 18.64 -4.92 1.27
N LEU A 256 17.52 -5.03 1.99
CA LEU A 256 16.24 -4.45 1.59
C LEU A 256 16.26 -2.91 1.65
N LEU A 257 16.99 -2.30 2.59
CA LEU A 257 17.21 -0.85 2.61
C LEU A 257 17.92 -0.37 1.35
N ASN A 258 18.94 -1.11 0.88
CA ASN A 258 19.67 -0.79 -0.35
C ASN A 258 18.80 -0.91 -1.60
N LEU A 259 17.76 -1.74 -1.57
CA LEU A 259 16.73 -1.80 -2.61
C LEU A 259 15.72 -0.63 -2.56
N GLY A 260 15.83 0.28 -1.59
CA GLY A 260 14.90 1.41 -1.41
C GLY A 260 13.62 1.05 -0.64
N THR A 261 13.60 -0.09 0.05
CA THR A 261 12.44 -0.54 0.83
C THR A 261 12.19 0.39 2.02
N THR A 262 10.91 0.70 2.28
CA THR A 262 10.52 1.54 3.43
C THR A 262 9.57 0.85 4.40
N ARG A 263 8.89 -0.21 3.95
CA ARG A 263 7.91 -0.96 4.73
C ARG A 263 8.10 -2.46 4.53
N ILE A 264 8.02 -3.20 5.63
CA ILE A 264 8.02 -4.66 5.61
C ILE A 264 6.67 -5.16 6.11
N GLU A 265 6.10 -6.13 5.41
CA GLU A 265 4.92 -6.85 5.87
C GLU A 265 5.30 -8.26 6.29
N LEU A 266 5.09 -8.57 7.57
CA LEU A 266 5.48 -9.83 8.19
C LEU A 266 4.26 -10.73 8.35
N GLY A 267 4.34 -11.94 7.77
CA GLY A 267 3.35 -12.98 7.98
C GLY A 267 3.50 -13.67 9.34
N ILE A 268 3.08 -13.01 10.42
CA ILE A 268 3.12 -13.53 11.80
C ILE A 268 2.09 -14.65 11.99
N GLN A 269 0.86 -14.41 11.53
CA GLN A 269 -0.31 -15.29 11.60
C GLN A 269 -0.85 -15.53 13.02
N SER A 270 -0.01 -16.00 13.94
CA SER A 270 -0.34 -16.30 15.34
C SER A 270 0.84 -15.96 16.24
N VAL A 271 0.57 -15.64 17.50
CA VAL A 271 1.61 -15.47 18.54
C VAL A 271 1.97 -16.78 19.26
N TYR A 272 1.24 -17.87 19.00
CA TYR A 272 1.42 -19.14 19.70
C TYR A 272 2.18 -20.17 18.87
N ASP A 273 3.29 -20.67 19.40
CA ASP A 273 4.18 -21.61 18.69
C ASP A 273 3.56 -22.98 18.42
N ASP A 274 2.65 -23.46 19.26
CA ASP A 274 1.91 -24.71 19.06
C ASP A 274 1.10 -24.65 17.75
N ILE A 275 0.38 -23.55 17.52
CA ILE A 275 -0.38 -23.28 16.29
C ILE A 275 0.58 -23.10 15.11
N LEU A 276 1.66 -22.31 15.26
CA LEU A 276 2.61 -22.06 14.16
C LEU A 276 3.30 -23.36 13.69
N ARG A 277 3.64 -24.26 14.63
CA ARG A 277 4.17 -25.59 14.31
C ARG A 277 3.12 -26.46 13.62
N PHE A 278 1.90 -26.51 14.16
CA PHE A 278 0.83 -27.33 13.60
C PHE A 278 0.51 -26.94 12.14
N ILE A 279 0.45 -25.64 11.83
CA ILE A 279 0.16 -25.16 10.48
C ILE A 279 1.37 -25.24 9.52
N ASN A 280 2.49 -25.80 9.98
CA ASN A 280 3.77 -25.83 9.27
C ASN A 280 4.20 -24.44 8.78
N ARG A 281 4.21 -23.44 9.68
CA ARG A 281 4.56 -22.06 9.33
C ARG A 281 6.03 -21.90 8.95
N GLY A 282 6.90 -22.72 9.54
CA GLY A 282 8.35 -22.69 9.38
C GLY A 282 9.04 -21.54 10.10
N HIS A 283 8.44 -20.97 11.15
CA HIS A 283 9.09 -20.10 12.16
C HIS A 283 8.26 -20.09 13.44
N GLY A 284 8.87 -19.65 14.54
CA GLY A 284 8.19 -19.42 15.82
C GLY A 284 7.98 -17.94 16.15
N ALA A 285 7.37 -17.70 17.30
CA ALA A 285 7.17 -16.38 17.89
C ALA A 285 8.49 -15.65 18.17
N GLU A 286 9.55 -16.38 18.53
CA GLU A 286 10.86 -15.78 18.81
C GLU A 286 11.54 -15.26 17.54
N ASP A 287 11.47 -16.00 16.43
CA ASP A 287 11.93 -15.51 15.13
C ASP A 287 11.17 -14.24 14.72
N ALA A 288 9.86 -14.21 14.99
CA ALA A 288 9.03 -13.04 14.78
C ALA A 288 9.53 -11.83 15.58
N LYS A 289 9.67 -11.96 16.90
CA LYS A 289 10.13 -10.88 17.78
C LYS A 289 11.52 -10.38 17.40
N LYS A 290 12.45 -11.29 17.10
CA LYS A 290 13.79 -10.94 16.63
C LYS A 290 13.76 -10.14 15.33
N ALA A 291 13.02 -10.61 14.32
CA ALA A 291 12.92 -9.90 13.04
C ALA A 291 12.25 -8.54 13.20
N ILE A 292 11.21 -8.44 14.04
CA ILE A 292 10.54 -7.18 14.37
C ILE A 292 11.54 -6.19 14.99
N ALA A 293 12.33 -6.62 15.98
CA ALA A 293 13.34 -5.79 16.61
C ALA A 293 14.41 -5.33 15.60
N ASP A 294 14.95 -6.26 14.81
CA ASP A 294 15.99 -5.97 13.81
C ASP A 294 15.50 -4.94 12.77
N LEU A 295 14.31 -5.16 12.21
CA LEU A 295 13.75 -4.27 11.18
C LEU A 295 13.33 -2.92 11.74
N ARG A 296 12.83 -2.88 12.99
CA ARG A 296 12.46 -1.64 13.66
C ARG A 296 13.69 -0.77 13.95
N ASP A 297 14.78 -1.38 14.38
CA ASP A 297 16.07 -0.69 14.63
C ASP A 297 16.73 -0.19 13.35
N LEU A 298 16.47 -0.84 12.22
CA LEU A 298 16.83 -0.34 10.88
C LEU A 298 15.90 0.77 10.36
N GLY A 299 14.82 1.08 11.08
CA GLY A 299 13.90 2.16 10.80
C GLY A 299 12.65 1.78 10.02
N PHE A 300 12.47 0.52 9.61
CA PHE A 300 11.32 0.12 8.78
C PHE A 300 9.97 0.37 9.45
N LYS A 301 8.97 0.72 8.64
CA LYS A 301 7.55 0.57 9.02
C LYS A 301 7.18 -0.91 8.99
N LEU A 302 6.45 -1.39 9.99
CA LEU A 302 6.10 -2.80 10.12
C LEU A 302 4.59 -3.00 10.05
N ASN A 303 4.17 -3.81 9.08
CA ASN A 303 2.79 -4.27 8.95
C ASN A 303 2.72 -5.76 9.34
N PHE A 304 1.88 -6.12 10.30
CA PHE A 304 1.69 -7.52 10.65
C PHE A 304 0.50 -8.09 9.89
N HIS A 305 0.64 -9.33 9.45
CA HIS A 305 -0.46 -10.11 8.93
C HIS A 305 -0.81 -11.19 9.97
N MET A 306 -2.01 -11.07 10.53
CA MET A 306 -2.57 -11.97 11.55
C MET A 306 -3.77 -12.73 10.97
N MET A 307 -3.94 -13.98 11.40
CA MET A 307 -4.99 -14.87 10.92
C MET A 307 -5.76 -15.50 12.08
N PRO A 308 -6.94 -14.95 12.46
CA PRO A 308 -7.82 -15.64 13.40
C PRO A 308 -8.46 -16.87 12.75
N GLY A 309 -8.83 -17.85 13.57
CA GLY A 309 -9.50 -19.09 13.13
C GLY A 309 -8.56 -20.11 12.49
N LEU A 310 -7.26 -20.06 12.79
CA LEU A 310 -6.32 -21.13 12.43
C LEU A 310 -6.68 -22.42 13.19
N PRO A 311 -6.24 -23.60 12.70
CA PRO A 311 -6.36 -24.82 13.46
C PRO A 311 -5.32 -24.92 14.59
N ASP A 312 -5.71 -25.51 15.71
CA ASP A 312 -4.88 -25.85 16.86
C ASP A 312 -4.24 -27.25 16.68
N ILE A 313 -3.52 -27.70 17.72
CA ILE A 313 -2.81 -28.97 17.74
C ILE A 313 -3.72 -30.20 17.60
N ASP A 314 -5.01 -30.07 17.95
CA ASP A 314 -6.00 -31.14 17.82
C ASP A 314 -6.66 -31.11 16.42
N GLY A 315 -6.23 -30.20 15.55
CA GLY A 315 -6.81 -29.96 14.23
C GLY A 315 -8.13 -29.20 14.25
N LYS A 316 -8.60 -28.78 15.42
CA LYS A 316 -9.82 -27.99 15.59
C LYS A 316 -9.51 -26.51 15.42
N ARG A 317 -10.52 -25.70 15.14
CA ARG A 317 -10.34 -24.25 15.08
C ARG A 317 -10.04 -23.68 16.47
N VAL A 318 -9.07 -22.79 16.55
CA VAL A 318 -8.82 -21.94 17.73
C VAL A 318 -10.13 -21.25 18.16
N ASN A 319 -10.40 -21.24 19.46
CA ASN A 319 -11.61 -20.62 19.98
C ASN A 319 -11.53 -19.08 19.93
N LYS A 320 -12.68 -18.44 20.08
CA LYS A 320 -12.83 -16.99 19.96
C LYS A 320 -11.95 -16.25 20.97
N GLU A 321 -11.89 -16.73 22.21
CA GLU A 321 -11.16 -16.10 23.30
C GLU A 321 -9.66 -16.10 23.01
N LYS A 322 -9.08 -17.22 22.59
CA LYS A 322 -7.67 -17.36 22.23
C LYS A 322 -7.31 -16.55 20.97
N ASP A 323 -8.21 -16.45 19.99
CA ASP A 323 -8.02 -15.55 18.83
C ASP A 323 -7.99 -14.08 19.24
N ILE A 324 -8.87 -13.66 20.17
CA ILE A 324 -8.89 -12.30 20.69
C ILE A 324 -7.61 -12.03 21.50
N GLU A 325 -7.21 -12.94 22.39
CA GLU A 325 -5.96 -12.84 23.16
C GLU A 325 -4.74 -12.70 22.25
N SER A 326 -4.63 -13.51 21.19
CA SER A 326 -3.57 -13.39 20.17
C SER A 326 -3.50 -12.01 19.53
N LEU A 327 -4.66 -11.44 19.20
CA LEU A 327 -4.77 -10.10 18.63
C LEU A 327 -4.52 -9.00 19.67
N GLN A 328 -4.78 -9.24 20.95
CA GLN A 328 -4.45 -8.33 22.04
C GLN A 328 -2.95 -8.31 22.35
N GLU A 329 -2.33 -9.49 22.35
CA GLU A 329 -0.92 -9.69 22.66
C GLU A 329 0.00 -8.86 21.77
N ILE A 330 -0.29 -8.79 20.46
CA ILE A 330 0.52 -7.99 19.52
C ILE A 330 0.51 -6.48 19.85
N PHE A 331 -0.49 -6.00 20.60
CA PHE A 331 -0.60 -4.62 21.03
C PHE A 331 -0.15 -4.38 22.46
N SER A 332 -0.28 -5.34 23.37
CA SER A 332 0.15 -5.21 24.77
C SER A 332 1.65 -5.44 24.91
N ASN A 333 2.19 -6.49 24.29
CA ASN A 333 3.58 -6.90 24.44
C ASN A 333 4.52 -5.96 23.64
N PRO A 334 5.53 -5.35 24.30
CA PRO A 334 6.47 -4.43 23.66
C PRO A 334 7.31 -5.07 22.55
N GLU A 335 7.46 -6.39 22.51
CA GLU A 335 8.23 -7.08 21.46
C GLU A 335 7.52 -7.07 20.09
N TYR A 336 6.22 -6.77 20.05
CA TYR A 336 5.38 -6.74 18.84
C TYR A 336 5.07 -5.33 18.36
N LYS A 337 4.07 -4.65 18.94
CA LYS A 337 3.66 -3.24 18.67
C LYS A 337 3.63 -2.83 17.17
N PRO A 338 2.80 -3.44 16.31
CA PRO A 338 2.81 -3.14 14.88
C PRO A 338 2.39 -1.70 14.55
N ASP A 339 3.01 -1.10 13.52
CA ASP A 339 2.55 0.18 12.98
C ASP A 339 1.27 0.01 12.14
N MET A 340 1.14 -1.15 11.50
CA MET A 340 0.08 -1.50 10.57
C MET A 340 -0.38 -2.95 10.79
N LEU A 341 -1.66 -3.21 10.51
CA LEU A 341 -2.23 -4.56 10.67
C LEU A 341 -3.11 -4.96 9.46
N LYS A 342 -2.88 -6.17 8.95
CA LYS A 342 -3.78 -6.93 8.08
C LYS A 342 -4.36 -8.10 8.88
N VAL A 343 -5.68 -8.18 9.00
CA VAL A 343 -6.36 -9.29 9.70
C VAL A 343 -7.19 -10.09 8.70
N TYR A 344 -6.76 -11.32 8.43
CA TYR A 344 -7.39 -12.20 7.45
C TYR A 344 -7.87 -13.48 8.14
N PRO A 345 -9.18 -13.65 8.36
CA PRO A 345 -9.70 -14.91 8.87
C PRO A 345 -9.22 -16.10 8.03
N CYS A 346 -8.85 -17.19 8.68
CA CYS A 346 -8.44 -18.41 8.00
C CYS A 346 -9.60 -18.94 7.16
N MET A 347 -9.31 -19.27 5.90
CA MET A 347 -10.27 -19.81 4.94
C MET A 347 -9.80 -21.18 4.46
N VAL A 348 -10.73 -22.06 4.14
CA VAL A 348 -10.44 -23.38 3.57
C VAL A 348 -10.36 -23.24 2.06
N MET A 349 -9.21 -23.61 1.50
CA MET A 349 -8.93 -23.46 0.08
C MET A 349 -8.81 -24.82 -0.61
N PRO A 350 -9.31 -24.96 -1.85
CA PRO A 350 -9.19 -26.20 -2.62
C PRO A 350 -7.76 -26.73 -2.72
N GLY A 351 -7.60 -28.05 -2.56
CA GLY A 351 -6.32 -28.75 -2.70
C GLY A 351 -5.33 -28.52 -1.57
N THR A 352 -5.73 -27.85 -0.49
CA THR A 352 -4.89 -27.68 0.70
C THR A 352 -5.10 -28.83 1.68
N GLU A 353 -4.15 -29.01 2.60
CA GLU A 353 -4.31 -29.99 3.68
C GLU A 353 -5.46 -29.63 4.62
N LEU A 354 -5.69 -28.33 4.83
CA LEU A 354 -6.84 -27.84 5.59
C LEU A 354 -8.18 -28.22 4.94
N GLU A 355 -8.25 -28.31 3.61
CA GLU A 355 -9.46 -28.79 2.93
C GLU A 355 -9.76 -30.26 3.22
N LYS A 356 -8.72 -31.10 3.32
CA LYS A 356 -8.90 -32.51 3.68
C LYS A 356 -9.53 -32.63 5.07
N LYS A 357 -8.97 -31.89 6.04
CA LYS A 357 -9.50 -31.83 7.41
C LYS A 357 -10.94 -31.33 7.47
N TYR A 358 -11.28 -30.30 6.67
CA TYR A 358 -12.65 -29.82 6.55
C TYR A 358 -13.60 -30.88 5.99
N LYS A 359 -13.20 -31.58 4.91
CA LYS A 359 -14.02 -32.67 4.31
C LYS A 359 -14.19 -33.87 5.23
N GLU A 360 -13.21 -34.14 6.09
CA GLU A 360 -13.26 -35.18 7.12
C GLU A 360 -14.09 -34.76 8.35
N GLY A 361 -14.52 -33.49 8.44
CA GLY A 361 -15.26 -32.96 9.58
C GLY A 361 -14.40 -32.67 10.82
N THR A 362 -13.07 -32.71 10.69
CA THR A 362 -12.15 -32.48 11.82
C THR A 362 -11.81 -30.99 12.01
N PHE A 363 -12.10 -30.15 11.03
CA PHE A 363 -11.90 -28.69 11.10
C PHE A 363 -13.14 -27.93 10.60
N GLU A 364 -13.55 -26.89 11.35
CA GLU A 364 -14.63 -25.98 10.97
C GLU A 364 -14.11 -24.52 10.92
N PRO A 365 -14.10 -23.84 9.76
CA PRO A 365 -13.61 -22.48 9.66
C PRO A 365 -14.58 -21.46 10.31
N LEU A 366 -14.10 -20.23 10.53
CA LEU A 366 -14.96 -19.15 11.02
C LEU A 366 -16.07 -18.82 10.01
N SER A 367 -17.27 -18.59 10.52
CA SER A 367 -18.33 -17.90 9.78
C SER A 367 -18.00 -16.41 9.63
N THR A 368 -18.76 -15.71 8.79
CA THR A 368 -18.62 -14.25 8.62
C THR A 368 -18.91 -13.51 9.92
N GLU A 369 -19.92 -13.95 10.65
CA GLU A 369 -20.41 -13.42 11.92
C GLU A 369 -19.35 -13.60 13.01
N GLN A 370 -18.82 -14.82 13.16
CA GLN A 370 -17.76 -15.13 14.14
C GLN A 370 -16.49 -14.32 13.86
N ALA A 371 -16.06 -14.25 12.60
CA ALA A 371 -14.91 -13.45 12.21
C ALA A 371 -15.12 -11.95 12.51
N ALA A 372 -16.32 -11.43 12.23
CA ALA A 372 -16.63 -10.04 12.51
C ALA A 372 -16.63 -9.73 14.00
N GLU A 373 -17.16 -10.61 14.84
CA GLU A 373 -17.13 -10.46 16.29
C GLU A 373 -15.70 -10.37 16.82
N ILE A 374 -14.81 -11.29 16.45
CA ILE A 374 -13.40 -11.27 16.86
C ILE A 374 -12.74 -9.95 16.47
N ILE A 375 -12.98 -9.50 15.24
CA ILE A 375 -12.37 -8.27 14.72
C ILE A 375 -12.93 -7.03 15.41
N VAL A 376 -14.23 -6.98 15.73
CA VAL A 376 -14.85 -5.89 16.47
C VAL A 376 -14.27 -5.80 17.89
N GLU A 377 -14.06 -6.93 18.56
CA GLU A 377 -13.43 -6.98 19.88
C GLU A 377 -11.98 -6.48 19.83
N MET A 378 -11.19 -6.92 18.85
CA MET A 378 -9.86 -6.36 18.61
C MET A 378 -9.91 -4.84 18.37
N LYS A 379 -10.87 -4.33 17.58
CA LYS A 379 -10.96 -2.89 17.25
C LYS A 379 -11.14 -1.99 18.48
N LYS A 380 -11.60 -2.51 19.63
CA LYS A 380 -11.69 -1.77 20.91
C LYS A 380 -10.34 -1.33 21.45
N ILE A 381 -9.30 -2.13 21.20
CA ILE A 381 -7.99 -1.96 21.83
C ILE A 381 -6.89 -1.53 20.86
N VAL A 382 -7.21 -1.37 19.57
CA VAL A 382 -6.21 -0.96 18.57
C VAL A 382 -5.72 0.45 18.91
N PRO A 383 -4.41 0.64 19.17
CA PRO A 383 -3.89 1.91 19.62
C PRO A 383 -3.88 2.95 18.50
N GLU A 384 -3.86 4.22 18.89
CA GLU A 384 -3.92 5.38 17.99
C GLU A 384 -2.78 5.44 16.97
N TYR A 385 -1.64 4.81 17.26
CA TYR A 385 -0.47 4.74 16.36
C TYR A 385 -0.58 3.64 15.30
N CYS A 386 -1.52 2.69 15.45
CA CYS A 386 -1.66 1.56 14.53
C CYS A 386 -2.68 1.86 13.44
N ARG A 387 -2.38 1.43 12.20
CA ARG A 387 -3.30 1.50 11.06
C ARG A 387 -3.77 0.12 10.64
N ILE A 388 -5.07 -0.16 10.76
CA ILE A 388 -5.67 -1.38 10.18
C ILE A 388 -5.75 -1.20 8.66
N MET A 389 -4.83 -1.84 7.93
CA MET A 389 -4.72 -1.78 6.48
C MET A 389 -5.90 -2.47 5.80
N ARG A 390 -6.13 -3.74 6.15
CA ARG A 390 -7.15 -4.58 5.52
C ARG A 390 -7.77 -5.56 6.52
N ILE A 391 -9.05 -5.82 6.31
CA ILE A 391 -9.84 -6.84 6.97
C ILE A 391 -10.34 -7.69 5.81
N GLN A 392 -9.85 -8.92 5.71
CA GLN A 392 -10.00 -9.84 4.56
C GLN A 392 -9.08 -9.62 3.34
N ARG A 393 -8.76 -10.74 2.66
CA ARG A 393 -8.06 -10.83 1.38
C ARG A 393 -8.99 -10.56 0.18
N ASP A 394 -8.40 -10.16 -0.94
CA ASP A 394 -9.09 -10.05 -2.24
C ASP A 394 -9.24 -11.40 -2.96
N ILE A 395 -9.61 -12.44 -2.22
CA ILE A 395 -9.87 -13.76 -2.80
C ILE A 395 -11.35 -13.83 -3.17
N PRO A 396 -11.71 -14.11 -4.44
CA PRO A 396 -13.10 -14.30 -4.81
C PRO A 396 -13.73 -15.46 -4.03
N THR A 397 -14.91 -15.27 -3.44
CA THR A 397 -15.53 -16.30 -2.58
C THR A 397 -15.87 -17.58 -3.33
N TYR A 398 -16.08 -17.53 -4.66
CA TYR A 398 -16.33 -18.71 -5.48
C TYR A 398 -15.12 -19.64 -5.64
N VAL A 399 -13.91 -19.22 -5.23
CA VAL A 399 -12.70 -20.08 -5.27
C VAL A 399 -12.34 -20.68 -3.92
N THR A 400 -13.11 -20.39 -2.87
CA THR A 400 -12.88 -20.93 -1.52
C THR A 400 -13.79 -22.14 -1.28
N THR A 401 -13.32 -23.15 -0.55
CA THR A 401 -14.14 -24.30 -0.18
C THR A 401 -15.07 -23.97 0.99
N ALA A 402 -14.57 -23.24 2.00
CA ALA A 402 -15.34 -22.85 3.19
C ALA A 402 -14.70 -21.67 3.95
N GLY A 403 -15.47 -21.05 4.84
CA GLY A 403 -15.05 -19.92 5.69
C GLY A 403 -15.89 -18.67 5.45
N VAL A 404 -15.27 -17.50 5.55
CA VAL A 404 -15.96 -16.20 5.37
C VAL A 404 -16.54 -16.09 3.95
N GLY A 405 -17.88 -16.12 3.86
CA GLY A 405 -18.63 -16.18 2.61
C GLY A 405 -18.96 -14.82 1.97
N ARG A 406 -18.46 -13.70 2.51
CA ARG A 406 -18.72 -12.35 1.99
C ARG A 406 -17.45 -11.65 1.57
N THR A 407 -17.46 -10.88 0.49
CA THR A 407 -16.31 -10.09 0.02
C THR A 407 -16.21 -8.70 0.69
N ASN A 408 -17.19 -8.32 1.50
CA ASN A 408 -17.29 -7.01 2.14
C ASN A 408 -17.20 -7.07 3.68
N LEU A 409 -16.41 -8.00 4.25
CA LEU A 409 -16.31 -8.22 5.69
C LEU A 409 -16.06 -6.94 6.50
N ARG A 410 -15.26 -6.00 5.97
CA ARG A 410 -15.01 -4.71 6.63
C ARG A 410 -16.28 -3.88 6.86
N GLN A 411 -17.19 -3.84 5.88
CA GLN A 411 -18.44 -3.10 6.02
C GLN A 411 -19.29 -3.71 7.13
N TYR A 412 -19.39 -5.02 7.13
CA TYR A 412 -20.12 -5.77 8.16
C TYR A 412 -19.51 -5.59 9.57
N VAL A 413 -18.18 -5.59 9.68
CA VAL A 413 -17.45 -5.25 10.93
C VAL A 413 -17.76 -3.82 11.39
N ASP A 414 -17.81 -2.86 10.46
CA ASP A 414 -18.12 -1.46 10.79
C ASP A 414 -19.58 -1.30 11.24
N GLU A 415 -20.52 -2.03 10.64
CA GLU A 415 -21.93 -2.07 11.06
C GLU A 415 -22.09 -2.70 12.45
N LEU A 416 -21.45 -3.84 12.68
CA LEU A 416 -21.49 -4.53 13.97
C LEU A 416 -20.84 -3.69 15.08
N ALA A 417 -19.73 -3.01 14.79
CA ALA A 417 -19.11 -2.08 15.73
C ALA A 417 -20.07 -0.95 16.12
N LYS A 418 -20.81 -0.38 15.16
CA LYS A 418 -21.83 0.65 15.45
C LYS A 418 -22.98 0.11 16.31
N GLN A 419 -23.47 -1.10 16.01
CA GLN A 419 -24.54 -1.73 16.79
C GLN A 419 -24.12 -1.98 18.25
N LYS A 420 -22.84 -2.26 18.48
CA LYS A 420 -22.27 -2.48 19.80
C LYS A 420 -21.73 -1.21 20.48
N ASP A 421 -21.92 -0.03 19.87
CA ASP A 421 -21.36 1.25 20.34
C ASP A 421 -19.83 1.21 20.55
N ILE A 422 -19.12 0.54 19.64
CA ILE A 422 -17.66 0.41 19.68
C ILE A 422 -17.03 1.42 18.73
N LYS A 423 -16.32 2.39 19.29
CA LYS A 423 -15.50 3.35 18.54
C LYS A 423 -14.06 2.85 18.39
N CYS A 424 -13.62 2.66 17.16
CA CYS A 424 -12.23 2.30 16.86
C CYS A 424 -11.38 3.55 16.64
N ARG A 425 -10.25 3.65 17.35
CA ARG A 425 -9.35 4.82 17.28
C ARG A 425 -8.07 4.61 16.46
N CYS A 426 -8.01 3.54 15.66
CA CYS A 426 -6.89 3.33 14.76
C CYS A 426 -6.75 4.49 13.74
N ILE A 427 -5.56 4.66 13.17
CA ILE A 427 -5.24 5.69 12.18
C ILE A 427 -6.27 5.75 11.03
N ARG A 428 -6.64 4.59 10.46
CA ARG A 428 -7.57 4.53 9.32
C ARG A 428 -8.98 5.03 9.68
N CYS A 429 -9.41 4.85 10.92
CA CYS A 429 -10.72 5.29 11.36
C CYS A 429 -10.77 6.81 11.55
N ARG A 430 -9.62 7.44 11.85
CA ARG A 430 -9.50 8.87 12.17
C ARG A 430 -8.94 9.71 11.02
N GLU A 431 -8.34 9.11 9.99
CA GLU A 431 -7.73 9.86 8.88
C GLU A 431 -8.75 10.76 8.17
N VAL A 432 -8.40 12.04 7.98
CA VAL A 432 -9.29 13.08 7.45
C VAL A 432 -10.00 12.70 6.16
N GLY A 433 -9.32 12.03 5.22
CA GLY A 433 -9.92 11.61 3.96
C GLY A 433 -11.05 10.59 4.13
N HIS A 434 -11.01 9.78 5.18
CA HIS A 434 -12.05 8.79 5.47
C HIS A 434 -13.22 9.40 6.25
N ILE A 435 -12.96 10.31 7.18
CA ILE A 435 -14.00 11.04 7.92
C ILE A 435 -14.81 11.94 6.99
N LEU A 436 -14.13 12.82 6.23
CA LEU A 436 -14.82 13.77 5.34
C LEU A 436 -15.62 13.11 4.22
N HIS A 437 -15.29 11.86 3.86
CA HIS A 437 -16.10 11.09 2.91
C HIS A 437 -17.40 10.57 3.56
N LYS A 438 -17.40 10.31 4.86
CA LYS A 438 -18.56 9.77 5.58
C LYS A 438 -19.45 10.86 6.15
N GLU A 439 -18.86 11.98 6.57
CA GLU A 439 -19.49 12.97 7.41
C GLU A 439 -19.12 14.38 6.93
N ASN A 440 -20.07 15.30 6.93
CA ASN A 440 -19.85 16.69 6.51
C ASN A 440 -19.36 17.54 7.69
N ILE A 441 -18.19 17.18 8.25
CA ILE A 441 -17.59 17.81 9.43
C ILE A 441 -16.63 18.92 9.01
N LYS A 442 -16.68 20.06 9.72
CA LYS A 442 -15.66 21.11 9.59
C LYS A 442 -14.48 20.79 10.50
N ILE A 443 -13.28 20.88 9.94
CA ILE A 443 -12.04 20.69 10.69
C ILE A 443 -11.85 21.86 11.66
N GLY A 444 -11.68 21.54 12.94
CA GLY A 444 -11.44 22.47 14.03
C GLY A 444 -9.95 22.82 14.21
N GLU A 445 -9.56 23.12 15.45
CA GLU A 445 -8.18 23.46 15.80
C GLU A 445 -7.28 22.22 15.76
N ILE A 446 -6.16 22.31 15.02
CA ILE A 446 -5.18 21.22 14.93
C ILE A 446 -4.11 21.35 16.01
N LYS A 447 -3.99 20.33 16.85
CA LYS A 447 -3.01 20.22 17.93
C LYS A 447 -1.95 19.16 17.58
N ILE A 448 -0.72 19.39 18.05
CA ILE A 448 0.36 18.39 17.96
C ILE A 448 0.35 17.57 19.25
N LEU A 449 0.07 16.27 19.14
CA LEU A 449 0.07 15.32 20.26
C LEU A 449 1.24 14.36 20.13
N ILE A 450 1.83 13.98 21.26
CA ILE A 450 2.95 13.03 21.34
C ILE A 450 2.50 11.84 22.18
N ARG A 451 2.64 10.64 21.65
CA ARG A 451 2.39 9.39 22.38
C ARG A 451 3.67 8.58 22.40
N GLU A 452 4.29 8.46 23.57
CA GLU A 452 5.48 7.62 23.79
C GLU A 452 5.05 6.19 24.14
N TYR A 453 5.75 5.20 23.61
CA TYR A 453 5.58 3.80 23.99
C TYR A 453 6.87 3.01 23.76
N GLU A 454 7.06 1.96 24.55
CA GLU A 454 8.18 1.03 24.37
C GLU A 454 7.87 0.00 23.30
N ALA A 455 8.85 -0.26 22.44
CA ALA A 455 8.77 -1.28 21.42
C ALA A 455 10.16 -1.87 21.09
N SER A 456 10.31 -3.19 21.23
CA SER A 456 11.55 -3.94 21.01
C SER A 456 12.75 -3.31 21.72
N ASN A 457 12.64 -3.09 23.03
CA ASN A 457 13.66 -2.46 23.89
C ASN A 457 14.08 -1.03 23.49
N GLY A 458 13.40 -0.41 22.52
CA GLY A 458 13.59 0.99 22.14
C GLY A 458 12.38 1.83 22.49
N LYS A 459 12.53 3.15 22.32
CA LYS A 459 11.44 4.10 22.53
C LYS A 459 10.86 4.54 21.19
N GLU A 460 9.53 4.54 21.09
CA GLU A 460 8.78 5.07 19.96
C GLU A 460 7.99 6.30 20.38
N PHE A 461 7.93 7.28 19.50
CA PHE A 461 7.11 8.48 19.64
C PHE A 461 6.21 8.60 18.42
N PHE A 462 4.90 8.51 18.65
CA PHE A 462 3.89 8.81 17.64
C PHE A 462 3.47 10.27 17.79
N ILE A 463 4.07 11.13 16.96
CA ILE A 463 3.83 12.58 16.94
C ILE A 463 2.75 12.83 15.89
N SER A 464 1.60 13.38 16.28
CA SER A 464 0.41 13.46 15.43
C SER A 464 -0.17 14.86 15.41
N ALA A 465 -0.65 15.30 14.24
CA ALA A 465 -1.43 16.50 14.07
C ALA A 465 -2.91 16.10 14.06
N GLU A 466 -3.64 16.44 15.11
CA GLU A 466 -5.01 15.98 15.34
C GLU A 466 -5.95 17.16 15.63
N ASP A 467 -7.14 17.13 15.05
CA ASP A 467 -8.31 17.83 15.56
C ASP A 467 -8.86 16.98 16.70
N VAL A 468 -8.61 17.41 17.94
CA VAL A 468 -8.93 16.63 19.14
C VAL A 468 -10.43 16.59 19.40
N GLU A 469 -11.15 17.66 19.05
CA GLU A 469 -12.60 17.76 19.28
C GLU A 469 -13.37 16.80 18.39
N ASN A 470 -12.97 16.72 17.11
CA ASN A 470 -13.64 15.85 16.13
C ASN A 470 -12.96 14.47 15.97
N ASP A 471 -11.88 14.20 16.71
CA ASP A 471 -11.08 12.96 16.62
C ASP A 471 -10.56 12.68 15.19
N ILE A 472 -10.10 13.74 14.51
CA ILE A 472 -9.60 13.69 13.12
C ILE A 472 -8.08 13.77 13.09
N LEU A 473 -7.45 12.82 12.40
CA LEU A 473 -6.01 12.77 12.17
C LEU A 473 -5.65 13.40 10.81
N MET A 474 -4.83 14.44 10.86
CA MET A 474 -4.38 15.21 9.69
C MET A 474 -3.04 14.72 9.15
N GLY A 475 -2.20 14.17 10.02
CA GLY A 475 -0.88 13.64 9.67
C GLY A 475 -0.11 13.23 10.92
N TYR A 476 1.00 12.53 10.73
CA TYR A 476 1.82 12.04 11.84
C TYR A 476 3.28 11.80 11.42
N CYS A 477 4.15 11.69 12.42
CA CYS A 477 5.54 11.32 12.34
C CYS A 477 5.82 10.19 13.36
N ARG A 478 6.48 9.12 12.92
CA ARG A 478 6.98 8.04 13.78
C ARG A 478 8.46 8.26 14.03
N LEU A 479 8.82 8.55 15.27
CA LEU A 479 10.20 8.73 15.71
C LEU A 479 10.60 7.57 16.61
N ARG A 480 11.79 7.01 16.42
CA ARG A 480 12.35 5.93 17.24
C ARG A 480 13.72 6.30 17.78
N PHE A 481 13.98 5.92 19.02
CA PHE A 481 15.33 5.77 19.57
C PHE A 481 15.69 4.28 19.59
N PRO A 482 16.56 3.82 18.67
CA PRO A 482 16.95 2.43 18.59
C PRO A 482 17.90 2.06 19.75
N PRO A 483 17.75 0.88 20.38
CA PRO A 483 18.70 0.39 21.38
C PRO A 483 19.99 -0.18 20.76
N ARG A 484 19.99 -0.47 19.45
CA ARG A 484 21.09 -1.13 18.74
C ARG A 484 21.49 -0.37 17.49
N SER A 485 22.79 -0.28 17.26
CA SER A 485 23.42 0.28 16.05
C SER A 485 23.61 -0.80 14.98
N LEU A 486 22.54 -1.15 14.25
CA LEU A 486 22.59 -2.23 13.24
C LEU A 486 23.12 -1.80 11.86
N HIS A 487 23.40 -0.51 11.65
CA HIS A 487 23.94 0.02 10.41
C HIS A 487 24.94 1.15 10.71
N PRO A 488 26.01 1.35 9.91
CA PRO A 488 27.01 2.40 10.17
C PRO A 488 26.44 3.82 10.35
N SER A 489 25.32 4.13 9.69
CA SER A 489 24.61 5.42 9.84
C SER A 489 23.90 5.60 11.18
N ILE A 490 23.74 4.53 11.98
CA ILE A 490 23.01 4.51 13.26
C ILE A 490 24.04 4.43 14.39
N THR A 491 24.20 5.50 15.14
CA THR A 491 25.03 5.56 16.35
C THR A 491 24.14 5.58 17.60
N PRO A 492 24.70 5.44 18.82
CA PRO A 492 23.93 5.61 20.06
C PRO A 492 23.20 6.96 20.16
N ASP A 493 23.69 8.00 19.49
CA ASP A 493 23.12 9.36 19.49
C ASP A 493 22.11 9.59 18.36
N THR A 494 21.81 8.55 17.57
CA THR A 494 20.88 8.64 16.44
C THR A 494 19.43 8.51 16.89
N ALA A 495 18.58 9.43 16.42
CA ALA A 495 17.14 9.27 16.35
C ALA A 495 16.69 8.93 14.92
N ILE A 496 15.66 8.08 14.77
CA ILE A 496 15.21 7.59 13.47
C ILE A 496 13.76 8.03 13.22
N ILE A 497 13.52 8.83 12.17
CA ILE A 497 12.17 8.98 11.62
C ILE A 497 11.88 7.80 10.71
N ARG A 498 10.92 6.97 11.14
CA ARG A 498 10.45 5.76 10.44
C ARG A 498 9.37 6.06 9.41
N GLU A 499 8.60 7.12 9.66
CA GLU A 499 7.53 7.56 8.77
C GLU A 499 7.16 9.02 9.03
N LEU A 500 6.97 9.79 7.96
CA LEU A 500 6.28 11.08 8.00
C LEU A 500 5.14 11.02 6.97
N HIS A 501 3.90 11.16 7.42
CA HIS A 501 2.73 11.04 6.57
C HIS A 501 1.76 12.20 6.80
N ILE A 502 1.40 12.91 5.74
CA ILE A 502 0.40 13.98 5.76
C ILE A 502 -0.75 13.57 4.85
N TYR A 503 -1.95 13.51 5.41
CA TYR A 503 -3.14 13.21 4.62
C TYR A 503 -3.54 14.42 3.79
N GLY A 504 -3.78 14.20 2.49
CA GLY A 504 -4.42 15.19 1.63
C GLY A 504 -5.93 15.25 1.88
N THR A 505 -6.53 16.43 1.70
CA THR A 505 -7.98 16.58 1.60
C THR A 505 -8.47 16.12 0.22
N ALA A 506 -8.80 14.83 0.11
CA ALA A 506 -9.69 14.41 -0.98
C ALA A 506 -11.10 14.95 -0.66
N ILE A 507 -11.49 16.05 -1.33
CA ILE A 507 -12.81 16.68 -1.11
C ILE A 507 -13.89 15.91 -1.90
N ALA A 508 -15.05 15.74 -1.26
CA ALA A 508 -16.29 15.34 -1.92
C ALA A 508 -16.64 16.27 -3.11
N ILE A 509 -17.34 15.73 -4.10
CA ILE A 509 -17.73 16.45 -5.32
C ILE A 509 -18.55 17.70 -4.95
N GLY A 510 -18.09 18.90 -5.36
CA GLY A 510 -18.92 20.12 -5.35
C GLY A 510 -18.62 21.19 -4.29
N THR A 511 -17.56 21.08 -3.47
CA THR A 511 -17.19 22.13 -2.51
C THR A 511 -15.83 22.78 -2.81
N TYR A 512 -15.79 24.11 -2.84
CA TYR A 512 -14.59 24.93 -2.98
C TYR A 512 -13.72 24.82 -1.70
N ASP A 513 -12.41 24.70 -1.85
CA ASP A 513 -11.49 24.38 -0.76
C ASP A 513 -10.96 25.64 -0.05
N LYS A 514 -11.56 25.98 1.10
CA LYS A 514 -10.96 26.93 2.06
C LYS A 514 -10.01 26.26 3.05
N ASN A 515 -9.93 24.91 3.09
CA ASN A 515 -9.20 24.14 4.11
C ASN A 515 -7.80 23.68 3.65
N ALA A 516 -7.47 23.71 2.36
CA ALA A 516 -6.13 23.44 1.82
C ALA A 516 -5.03 24.30 2.46
N THR A 517 -5.38 25.46 3.00
CA THR A 517 -4.47 26.35 3.73
C THR A 517 -4.07 25.77 5.10
N GLN A 518 -4.94 25.04 5.79
CA GLN A 518 -4.64 24.42 7.10
C GLN A 518 -3.65 23.23 7.00
N HIS A 519 -3.60 22.54 5.84
CA HIS A 519 -2.66 21.44 5.60
C HIS A 519 -1.23 21.91 5.25
N LYS A 520 -1.06 23.16 4.80
CA LYS A 520 0.24 23.67 4.39
C LYS A 520 1.16 23.80 5.61
N GLY A 521 2.31 23.15 5.54
CA GLY A 521 3.35 23.23 6.57
C GLY A 521 3.23 22.23 7.72
N LEU A 522 2.18 21.40 7.78
CA LEU A 522 2.06 20.36 8.83
C LEU A 522 3.24 19.37 8.82
N GLY A 523 3.71 18.98 7.63
CA GLY A 523 4.90 18.13 7.50
C GLY A 523 6.15 18.75 8.13
N LYS A 524 6.37 20.05 7.89
CA LYS A 524 7.47 20.80 8.51
C LYS A 524 7.31 20.86 10.04
N LYS A 525 6.11 21.16 10.53
CA LYS A 525 5.83 21.23 11.98
C LYS A 525 6.11 19.88 12.68
N LEU A 526 5.66 18.78 12.10
CA LEU A 526 5.89 17.43 12.64
C LEU A 526 7.38 17.06 12.60
N LEU A 527 8.08 17.37 11.51
CA LEU A 527 9.52 17.15 11.39
C LEU A 527 10.31 17.93 12.44
N MET A 528 10.04 19.23 12.59
CA MET A 528 10.67 20.08 13.61
C MET A 528 10.37 19.58 15.03
N LYS A 529 9.14 19.11 15.29
CA LYS A 529 8.80 18.55 16.61
C LYS A 529 9.57 17.26 16.88
N ALA A 530 9.83 16.44 15.87
CA ALA A 530 10.68 15.26 16.01
C ALA A 530 12.13 15.64 16.32
N GLU A 531 12.66 16.69 15.67
CA GLU A 531 14.01 17.25 15.94
C GLU A 531 14.12 17.78 17.37
N GLU A 532 13.11 18.50 17.84
CA GLU A 532 13.02 18.99 19.23
C GLU A 532 13.03 17.83 20.25
N ILE A 533 12.22 16.78 20.02
CA ILE A 533 12.16 15.61 20.90
C ILE A 533 13.52 14.89 20.92
N ALA A 534 14.17 14.73 19.76
CA ALA A 534 15.50 14.14 19.67
C ALA A 534 16.54 14.91 20.49
N LEU A 535 16.63 16.23 20.31
CA LEU A 535 17.56 17.09 21.06
C LEU A 535 17.30 17.05 22.58
N SER A 536 16.03 17.03 23.00
CA SER A 536 15.67 16.92 24.43
C SER A 536 16.04 15.58 25.08
N HIS A 537 16.45 14.59 24.29
CA HIS A 537 16.88 13.26 24.73
C HIS A 537 18.33 12.97 24.33
N ASP A 538 19.15 14.01 24.20
CA ASP A 538 20.58 13.94 23.88
C ASP A 538 20.88 13.21 22.55
N LYS A 539 19.92 13.22 21.61
CA LYS A 539 20.13 12.71 20.24
C LYS A 539 20.57 13.86 19.35
N ASN A 540 21.83 13.85 18.95
CA ASN A 540 22.44 14.90 18.11
C ASN A 540 22.42 14.55 16.60
N LYS A 541 21.97 13.36 16.23
CA LYS A 541 21.85 12.94 14.84
C LYS A 541 20.44 12.44 14.57
N MET A 542 19.85 12.89 13.46
CA MET A 542 18.61 12.32 12.95
C MET A 542 18.83 11.64 11.62
N ILE A 543 18.23 10.47 11.45
CA ILE A 543 18.11 9.81 10.15
C ILE A 543 16.65 9.58 9.79
N VAL A 544 16.37 9.47 8.49
CA VAL A 544 15.04 9.21 7.94
C VAL A 544 15.10 8.08 6.94
N ILE A 545 14.23 7.07 7.09
CA ILE A 545 14.01 6.05 6.07
C ILE A 545 13.11 6.61 4.94
N SER A 546 13.72 7.42 4.08
CA SER A 546 13.00 8.06 2.97
C SER A 546 12.80 7.11 1.80
N GLY A 547 11.57 7.05 1.27
CA GLY A 547 11.37 6.51 -0.08
C GLY A 547 12.19 7.33 -1.09
N VAL A 548 12.66 6.67 -2.15
CA VAL A 548 13.55 7.27 -3.16
C VAL A 548 12.94 8.56 -3.71
N GLY A 549 11.71 8.49 -4.21
CA GLY A 549 10.98 9.61 -4.80
C GLY A 549 10.60 10.76 -3.85
N VAL A 550 10.99 10.70 -2.57
CA VAL A 550 10.75 11.78 -1.59
C VAL A 550 12.02 12.27 -0.89
N ARG A 551 13.23 11.83 -1.28
CA ARG A 551 14.49 12.29 -0.69
C ARG A 551 14.68 13.82 -0.77
N LYS A 552 14.38 14.40 -1.94
CA LYS A 552 14.38 15.86 -2.18
C LYS A 552 13.43 16.68 -1.29
N TYR A 553 12.44 16.03 -0.65
CA TYR A 553 11.63 16.72 0.34
C TYR A 553 12.46 17.04 1.58
N TYR A 554 13.30 16.10 2.04
CA TYR A 554 14.12 16.24 3.24
C TYR A 554 15.35 17.13 3.00
N GLU A 555 15.91 17.14 1.80
CA GLU A 555 17.01 18.06 1.41
C GLU A 555 16.66 19.53 1.68
N LYS A 556 15.40 19.92 1.46
CA LYS A 556 14.89 21.28 1.74
C LYS A 556 14.94 21.66 3.22
N PHE A 557 15.12 20.69 4.12
CA PHE A 557 15.23 20.88 5.56
C PHE A 557 16.64 20.62 6.10
N GLY A 558 17.64 20.54 5.19
CA GLY A 558 19.04 20.34 5.54
C GLY A 558 19.43 18.90 5.80
N TYR A 559 18.66 17.92 5.29
CA TYR A 559 19.07 16.53 5.33
C TYR A 559 19.87 16.16 4.09
N GLU A 560 20.89 15.33 4.25
CA GLU A 560 21.77 14.86 3.19
C GLU A 560 21.74 13.33 3.10
N ARG A 561 22.23 12.76 1.99
CA ARG A 561 22.29 11.30 1.82
C ARG A 561 23.33 10.70 2.77
N ASP A 562 22.92 9.68 3.53
CA ASP A 562 23.79 8.88 4.42
C ASP A 562 23.42 7.41 4.26
N GLY A 563 24.16 6.70 3.38
CA GLY A 563 23.84 5.34 2.98
C GLY A 563 22.42 5.22 2.43
N PRO A 564 21.57 4.30 2.94
CA PRO A 564 20.18 4.20 2.49
C PRO A 564 19.28 5.33 3.03
N TYR A 565 19.73 6.10 4.03
CA TYR A 565 18.93 7.10 4.73
C TYR A 565 19.11 8.54 4.20
N MET A 566 18.27 9.45 4.69
CA MET A 566 18.56 10.89 4.74
C MET A 566 18.96 11.25 6.17
N SER A 567 20.08 11.94 6.39
CA SER A 567 20.57 12.29 7.73
C SER A 567 20.75 13.79 7.92
N LYS A 568 20.69 14.24 9.16
CA LYS A 568 20.98 15.61 9.58
C LYS A 568 21.59 15.58 10.97
N ILE A 569 22.67 16.35 11.17
CA ILE A 569 23.18 16.66 12.50
C ILE A 569 22.29 17.76 13.09
N LEU A 570 21.77 17.52 14.29
CA LEU A 570 20.92 18.44 15.03
C LEU A 570 21.82 19.34 15.88
N THR A 571 21.50 20.63 15.91
CA THR A 571 22.23 21.66 16.67
C THR A 571 21.29 22.51 17.49
#